data_AF-A0A3A6MPX5-F1
#
_entry.id   AF-A0A3A6MPX5-F1
#
_cell.length_a   1.000
_cell.length_b   1.000
_cell.length_c   1.000
_cell.angle_alpha   90.00
_cell.angle_beta   90.00
_cell.angle_gamma   90.00
#
_symmetry.space_group_name_H-M   'P 1'
#
loop_
_entity.id
_entity.type
_entity.pdbx_description
1 polymer ?
#
loop_
_entity_poly.entity_id
_entity_poly.type
_entity_poly.pdbx_seq_one_letter_code
_entity_poly.pdbx_strand_id
1 'polypeptide(L)'
;MISDFVATQDQSEAFLEDTFHAFVKDLIPRVEIVTLREDLYRGSIKIKQDLDLDFHDTYQYQVASEHDLVIVTLNRQFEIVQEVRVLFL
;
A
#
# COMPACT_ATOMS: atom_id res chain seq x y z
N MET A 1 -25.91 -23.27 -21.02
CA MET A 1 -25.92 -21.79 -21.02
C MET A 1 -25.75 -21.18 -19.63
N ILE A 2 -26.61 -21.47 -18.61
CA ILE A 2 -26.35 -20.98 -17.23
C ILE A 2 -25.23 -21.79 -16.54
N SER A 3 -25.19 -23.11 -16.76
CA SER A 3 -24.17 -24.00 -16.17
C SER A 3 -22.75 -23.67 -16.61
N ASP A 4 -22.57 -23.25 -17.86
CA ASP A 4 -21.25 -22.96 -18.43
C ASP A 4 -20.70 -21.62 -17.91
N PHE A 5 -21.58 -20.67 -17.60
CA PHE A 5 -21.22 -19.37 -17.02
C PHE A 5 -20.80 -19.48 -15.55
N VAL A 6 -21.48 -20.32 -14.77
CA VAL A 6 -21.10 -20.58 -13.37
C VAL A 6 -19.77 -21.33 -13.31
N ALA A 7 -19.55 -22.30 -14.20
CA ALA A 7 -18.29 -23.04 -14.26
C ALA A 7 -17.09 -22.16 -14.68
N THR A 8 -17.28 -21.20 -15.60
CA THR A 8 -16.21 -20.25 -15.95
C THR A 8 -15.92 -19.24 -14.84
N GLN A 9 -16.93 -18.86 -14.05
CA GLN A 9 -16.75 -17.97 -12.91
C GLN A 9 -15.97 -18.64 -11.78
N ASP A 10 -16.31 -19.89 -11.44
CA ASP A 10 -15.64 -20.71 -10.43
C ASP A 10 -14.18 -21.02 -10.81
N GLN A 11 -13.91 -21.29 -12.10
CA GLN A 11 -12.55 -21.44 -12.63
C GLN A 11 -11.74 -20.14 -12.61
N SER A 12 -12.40 -18.99 -12.79
CA SER A 12 -11.74 -17.69 -12.73
C SER A 12 -11.35 -17.31 -11.30
N GLU A 13 -12.18 -17.65 -10.31
CA GLU A 13 -11.90 -17.45 -8.89
C GLU A 13 -10.73 -18.33 -8.44
N ALA A 14 -10.76 -19.62 -8.77
CA ALA A 14 -9.64 -20.53 -8.48
C ALA A 14 -8.31 -20.06 -9.09
N PHE A 15 -8.33 -19.56 -10.33
CA PHE A 15 -7.14 -19.00 -10.98
C PHE A 15 -6.61 -17.74 -10.27
N LEU A 16 -7.50 -16.87 -9.78
CA LEU A 16 -7.12 -15.68 -9.02
C LEU A 16 -6.49 -16.06 -7.67
N GLU A 17 -7.04 -17.06 -6.98
CA GLU A 17 -6.47 -17.58 -5.73
C GLU A 17 -5.07 -18.16 -5.94
N ASP A 18 -4.88 -18.99 -6.97
CA ASP A 18 -3.58 -19.56 -7.31
C ASP A 18 -2.55 -18.47 -7.66
N THR A 19 -2.98 -17.46 -8.43
CA THR A 19 -2.14 -16.32 -8.80
C THR A 19 -1.75 -15.50 -7.58
N PHE A 20 -2.70 -15.20 -6.68
CA PHE A 20 -2.43 -14.47 -5.44
C PHE A 20 -1.49 -15.26 -4.53
N HIS A 21 -1.68 -16.57 -4.41
CA HIS A 21 -0.82 -17.41 -3.60
C HIS A 21 0.62 -17.46 -4.15
N ALA A 22 0.78 -17.60 -5.48
CA ALA A 22 2.09 -17.52 -6.12
C ALA A 22 2.77 -16.17 -5.86
N PHE A 23 2.01 -15.07 -5.96
CA PHE A 23 2.49 -13.72 -5.67
C PHE A 23 2.95 -13.57 -4.22
N VAL A 24 2.13 -13.97 -3.25
CA VAL A 24 2.46 -13.90 -1.81
C VAL A 24 3.70 -14.73 -1.49
N LYS A 25 3.78 -15.95 -2.03
CA LYS A 25 4.91 -16.87 -1.81
C LYS A 25 6.22 -16.29 -2.35
N ASP A 26 6.18 -15.56 -3.46
CA ASP A 26 7.36 -14.91 -4.02
C ASP A 26 7.72 -13.60 -3.31
N LEU A 27 6.72 -12.77 -3.00
CA LEU A 27 6.92 -11.42 -2.49
C LEU A 27 7.27 -11.37 -1.00
N ILE A 28 6.48 -12.01 -0.13
CA ILE A 28 6.60 -11.89 1.33
C ILE A 28 8.01 -12.20 1.86
N PRO A 29 8.74 -13.24 1.41
CA PRO A 29 10.09 -13.48 1.92
C PRO A 29 11.15 -12.47 1.43
N ARG A 30 10.81 -11.60 0.46
CA ARG A 30 11.73 -10.62 -0.14
C ARG A 30 11.49 -9.18 0.33
N VAL A 31 10.42 -8.96 1.10
CA VAL A 31 10.04 -7.63 1.59
C VAL A 31 10.13 -7.58 3.11
N GLU A 32 10.62 -6.46 3.61
CA GLU A 32 10.52 -6.15 5.03
C GLU A 32 9.20 -5.43 5.29
N ILE A 33 8.41 -5.92 6.24
CA ILE A 33 7.16 -5.28 6.67
C ILE A 33 7.48 -4.39 7.86
N VAL A 34 7.43 -3.09 7.65
CA VAL A 34 7.56 -2.08 8.69
C VAL A 34 6.20 -1.47 9.03
N THR A 35 6.03 -1.07 10.29
CA THR A 35 4.80 -0.43 10.78
C THR A 35 5.14 0.83 11.55
N LEU A 36 4.16 1.73 11.64
CA LEU A 36 4.27 2.92 12.47
C LEU A 36 4.29 2.54 13.96
N ARG A 37 5.10 3.19 14.79
CA ARG A 37 4.97 3.06 16.24
C ARG A 37 3.61 3.55 16.76
N GLU A 38 3.07 2.83 17.74
CA GLU A 38 1.72 3.07 18.29
C GLU A 38 1.50 4.53 18.77
N ASP A 39 2.51 5.13 19.39
CA ASP A 39 2.40 6.49 19.92
C ASP A 39 2.29 7.58 18.83
N LEU A 40 2.77 7.30 17.63
CA LEU A 40 2.76 8.24 16.49
C LEU A 40 1.41 8.29 15.78
N TYR A 41 0.55 7.29 15.95
CA TYR A 41 -0.79 7.28 15.33
C TYR A 41 -1.66 8.47 15.77
N ARG A 42 -1.43 9.01 16.97
CA ARG A 42 -2.19 10.15 17.50
C ARG A 42 -1.96 11.43 16.70
N GLY A 43 -0.81 11.55 16.03
CA GLY A 43 -0.44 12.69 15.20
C GLY A 43 -1.05 12.66 13.78
N SER A 44 -1.57 11.51 13.34
CA SER A 44 -1.95 11.27 11.95
C SER A 44 -3.03 12.25 11.45
N ILE A 45 -4.00 12.60 12.32
CA ILE A 45 -5.07 13.55 11.94
C ILE A 45 -4.49 14.92 11.59
N LYS A 46 -3.52 15.38 12.38
CA LYS A 46 -2.89 16.68 12.15
C LYS A 46 -2.05 16.65 10.88
N ILE A 47 -1.22 15.63 10.71
CA ILE A 47 -0.37 15.49 9.51
C ILE A 47 -1.22 15.42 8.25
N LYS A 48 -2.31 14.65 8.29
CA LYS A 48 -3.28 14.58 7.19
C LYS A 48 -3.82 15.96 6.81
N GLN A 49 -4.13 16.80 7.80
CA GLN A 49 -4.63 18.15 7.57
C GLN A 49 -3.54 19.10 7.06
N ASP A 50 -2.34 19.02 7.63
CA ASP A 50 -1.21 19.87 7.29
C ASP A 50 -0.70 19.60 5.86
N LEU A 51 -0.74 18.32 5.43
CA LEU A 51 -0.26 17.87 4.12
C LEU A 51 -1.38 17.58 3.10
N ASP A 52 -2.65 17.78 3.44
CA ASP A 52 -3.82 17.46 2.58
C ASP A 52 -3.80 16.05 1.93
N LEU A 53 -3.19 15.08 2.60
CA LEU A 53 -3.14 13.68 2.14
C LEU A 53 -4.42 12.93 2.53
N ASP A 54 -4.72 11.81 1.87
CA ASP A 54 -5.69 10.87 2.40
C ASP A 54 -5.12 10.08 3.60
N PHE A 55 -5.95 9.25 4.26
CA PHE A 55 -5.50 8.54 5.45
C PHE A 55 -4.42 7.49 5.17
N HIS A 56 -4.50 6.81 4.02
CA HIS A 56 -3.54 5.79 3.63
C HIS A 56 -2.21 6.41 3.22
N ASP A 57 -2.25 7.51 2.49
CA ASP A 57 -1.06 8.27 2.10
C ASP A 57 -0.39 8.93 3.32
N THR A 58 -1.17 9.43 4.27
CA THR A 58 -0.65 9.95 5.55
C THR A 58 0.08 8.86 6.33
N TYR A 59 -0.48 7.64 6.39
CA TYR A 59 0.18 6.52 7.05
C TYR A 59 1.50 6.15 6.37
N GLN A 60 1.52 6.07 5.04
CA GLN A 60 2.74 5.80 4.26
C GLN A 60 3.80 6.88 4.49
N TYR A 61 3.41 8.16 4.49
CA TYR A 61 4.28 9.28 4.83
C TYR A 61 4.89 9.13 6.22
N GLN A 62 4.07 8.84 7.24
CA GLN A 62 4.55 8.71 8.62
C GLN A 62 5.51 7.52 8.79
N VAL A 63 5.21 6.38 8.17
CA VAL A 63 6.11 5.22 8.18
C VAL A 63 7.43 5.56 7.50
N ALA A 64 7.39 6.23 6.34
CA ALA A 64 8.62 6.62 5.65
C ALA A 64 9.47 7.61 6.47
N SER A 65 8.81 8.57 7.14
CA SER A 65 9.47 9.55 8.00
C SER A 65 10.09 8.90 9.24
N GLU A 66 9.40 7.98 9.91
CA GLU A 66 9.89 7.30 11.11
C GLU A 66 11.13 6.43 10.82
N HIS A 67 11.15 5.75 9.67
CA HIS A 67 12.16 4.75 9.32
C HIS A 67 13.24 5.27 8.34
N ASP A 68 13.26 6.58 8.04
CA ASP A 68 14.14 7.21 7.02
C ASP A 68 14.11 6.48 5.66
N LEU A 69 12.90 6.12 5.22
CA LEU A 69 12.67 5.43 3.95
C LEU A 69 12.32 6.41 2.82
N VAL A 70 12.49 5.93 1.58
CA VAL A 70 12.06 6.64 0.37
C VAL A 70 10.71 6.09 -0.07
N ILE A 71 9.75 6.97 -0.33
CA ILE A 71 8.48 6.59 -0.94
C ILE A 71 8.68 6.46 -2.45
N VAL A 72 8.45 5.27 -3.00
CA VAL A 72 8.49 5.02 -4.44
C VAL A 72 7.05 4.86 -4.92
N THR A 73 6.55 5.77 -5.77
CA THR A 73 5.11 5.82 -6.09
C THR A 73 4.79 6.42 -7.46
N LEU A 74 3.62 6.11 -7.99
CA LEU A 74 3.00 6.82 -9.13
C LEU A 74 1.99 7.88 -8.65
N ASN A 75 1.70 7.93 -7.35
CA ASN A 75 0.68 8.81 -6.77
C ASN A 75 1.20 10.24 -6.65
N ARG A 76 0.72 11.12 -7.54
CA ARG A 76 1.08 12.55 -7.57
C ARG A 76 0.65 13.34 -6.34
N GLN A 77 -0.20 12.81 -5.46
CA GLN A 77 -0.52 13.48 -4.18
C GLN A 77 0.73 13.69 -3.32
N PHE A 78 1.78 12.89 -3.50
CA PHE A 78 3.06 13.07 -2.81
C PHE A 78 3.92 14.22 -3.35
N GLU A 79 3.52 14.91 -4.42
CA GLU A 79 4.28 16.05 -4.97
C GLU A 79 4.35 17.24 -3.99
N ILE A 80 3.39 17.35 -3.05
CA ILE A 80 3.34 18.41 -2.03
C ILE A 80 4.20 18.11 -0.80
N VAL A 81 4.71 16.88 -0.68
CA VAL A 81 5.49 16.41 0.47
C VAL A 81 6.97 16.75 0.27
N GLN A 82 7.60 17.39 1.27
CA GLN A 82 9.01 17.83 1.17
C GLN A 82 9.92 17.18 2.21
N GLU A 83 9.35 16.66 3.30
CA GLU A 83 10.04 16.20 4.49
C GLU A 83 10.55 14.76 4.37
N VAL A 84 10.01 13.99 3.43
CA VAL A 84 10.49 12.64 3.08
C VAL A 84 10.91 12.60 1.62
N ARG A 85 11.87 11.73 1.31
CA ARG A 85 12.31 11.52 -0.07
C ARG A 85 11.23 10.78 -0.84
N VAL A 86 10.81 11.33 -1.98
CA VAL A 86 9.85 10.70 -2.89
C VAL A 86 10.52 10.47 -4.24
N LEU A 87 10.40 9.24 -4.75
CA LEU A 87 10.80 8.84 -6.10
C LEU A 87 9.55 8.49 -6.89
N PHE A 88 9.27 9.26 -7.94
CA PHE A 88 8.19 8.98 -8.86
C PHE A 88 8.64 8.00 -9.96
N LEU A 89 7.83 6.97 -10.23
CA LEU A 89 8.05 6.01 -11.31
C LEU A 89 7.39 6.41 -12.63
#